data_AF-A0AAQ0TQ14-F1
#
_entry.id   AF-A0AAQ0TQ14-F1
#
_cell.length_a   1.000
_cell.length_b   1.000
_cell.length_c   1.000
_cell.angle_alpha   90.00
_cell.angle_beta   90.00
_cell.angle_gamma   90.00
#
_symmetry.space_group_name_H-M   'P 1'
#
loop_
_entity.id
_entity.type
_entity.pdbx_description
1 polymer ?
#
loop_
_entity_poly.entity_id
_entity_poly.type
_entity_poly.pdbx_seq_one_letter_code
_entity_poly.pdbx_strand_id
1 'polypeptide(L)' 'MTTKFNFNTAGLFTTDNTRMVAFYRDIMGFETDWNGEGPDVRMQLGNMWIILFPRKAFVMEPHNSLITRENLLAD' A
#
# COMPACT_ATOMS: atom_id res chain seq x y z
N MET A 1 2.66 12.74 32.68
CA MET A 1 2.86 11.29 32.47
C MET A 1 3.48 11.10 31.10
N THR A 2 4.67 10.51 31.00
CA THR A 2 5.31 10.25 29.70
C THR A 2 4.79 8.93 29.16
N THR A 3 4.03 8.98 28.07
CA THR A 3 3.53 7.78 27.38
C THR A 3 4.72 7.04 26.76
N LYS A 4 4.92 5.76 27.12
CA LYS A 4 6.04 4.94 26.60
C LYS A 4 5.88 4.52 25.15
N PHE A 5 4.68 4.61 24.61
CA PHE A 5 4.34 4.21 23.25
C PHE A 5 3.36 5.22 22.67
N ASN A 6 3.64 5.70 21.46
CA ASN A 6 2.76 6.58 20.70
C ASN A 6 2.38 5.87 19.40
N PHE A 7 1.18 5.31 19.36
CA PHE A 7 0.64 4.71 18.14
C PHE A 7 0.06 5.81 17.26
N ASN A 8 0.91 6.40 16.42
CA ASN A 8 0.52 7.49 15.55
C ASN A 8 0.67 7.14 14.06
N THR A 9 0.97 5.89 13.72
CA THR A 9 1.26 5.48 12.34
C THR A 9 0.48 4.24 11.97
N ALA A 10 -0.22 4.28 10.83
CA ALA A 10 -0.90 3.12 10.25
C ALA A 10 -0.41 2.85 8.82
N GLY A 11 -0.14 1.59 8.51
CA GLY A 11 0.16 1.12 7.15
C GLY A 11 -1.06 0.44 6.53
N LEU A 12 -1.42 0.82 5.30
CA LEU A 12 -2.57 0.29 4.58
C LEU A 12 -2.17 -0.27 3.22
N PHE A 13 -2.71 -1.42 2.83
CA PHE A 13 -2.58 -1.92 1.46
C PHE A 13 -3.68 -1.35 0.57
N THR A 14 -3.28 -0.81 -0.57
CA THR A 14 -4.14 -0.09 -1.50
C THR A 14 -4.09 -0.72 -2.89
N THR A 15 -5.19 -0.61 -3.63
CA THR A 15 -5.24 -1.03 -5.04
C THR A 15 -5.01 0.15 -6.01
N ASP A 16 -5.21 1.38 -5.54
CA ASP A 16 -5.05 2.62 -6.30
C ASP A 16 -4.52 3.73 -5.38
N ASN A 17 -3.21 3.98 -5.41
CA ASN A 17 -2.59 5.01 -4.58
C ASN A 17 -3.08 6.41 -4.93
N THR A 18 -3.24 6.72 -6.21
CA THR A 18 -3.65 8.05 -6.67
C THR A 18 -5.00 8.45 -6.10
N ARG A 19 -5.99 7.53 -6.13
CA ARG A 19 -7.31 7.78 -5.52
C ARG A 19 -7.22 7.93 -4.01
N MET A 20 -6.42 7.09 -3.34
CA MET A 20 -6.28 7.17 -1.89
C MET A 20 -5.57 8.45 -1.44
N VAL A 21 -4.57 8.93 -2.20
CA VAL A 21 -3.93 10.22 -1.96
C VAL A 21 -4.91 11.37 -2.11
N ALA A 22 -5.68 11.39 -3.20
CA ALA A 22 -6.71 12.43 -3.38
C ALA A 22 -7.70 12.44 -2.21
N PHE A 23 -8.17 11.27 -1.76
CA PHE A 23 -9.06 11.17 -0.62
C PHE A 23 -8.43 11.70 0.67
N TYR A 24 -7.27 11.18 1.08
CA TYR A 24 -6.65 11.58 2.35
C TYR A 24 -6.15 13.02 2.34
N ARG A 25 -5.66 13.53 1.20
CA ARG A 25 -5.22 14.92 1.07
C ARG A 25 -6.38 15.90 0.96
N ASP A 26 -7.25 15.72 -0.04
CA ASP A 26 -8.22 16.74 -0.42
C ASP A 26 -9.47 16.73 0.48
N ILE A 27 -9.81 15.59 1.07
CA ILE A 27 -11.00 15.45 1.93
C ILE A 27 -10.62 15.43 3.41
N MET A 28 -9.58 14.66 3.78
CA MET A 28 -9.20 14.47 5.18
C MET A 28 -8.12 15.47 5.64
N GLY A 29 -7.49 16.22 4.73
CA GLY A 29 -6.52 17.26 5.06
C GLY A 29 -5.10 16.77 5.37
N PHE A 30 -4.74 15.55 4.98
CA PHE A 30 -3.36 15.09 5.11
C PHE A 30 -2.43 15.78 4.11
N GLU A 31 -1.18 15.97 4.50
CA GLU A 31 -0.12 16.48 3.64
C GLU A 31 0.74 15.34 3.12
N THR A 32 1.26 15.49 1.90
CA THR A 32 2.18 14.54 1.27
C THR A 32 3.04 15.22 0.23
N ASP A 33 4.29 14.80 0.10
CA ASP A 33 5.23 15.19 -0.94
C ASP A 33 5.25 14.19 -2.11
N TRP A 34 4.36 13.18 -2.09
CA TRP A 34 4.32 12.15 -3.11
C TRP A 34 3.98 12.73 -4.49
N ASN A 35 4.91 12.57 -5.43
CA ASN A 35 4.83 13.10 -6.80
C ASN A 35 4.17 12.13 -7.80
N GLY A 36 3.58 11.02 -7.32
CA GLY A 36 3.00 9.98 -8.16
C GLY A 36 3.95 8.81 -8.46
N GLU A 37 5.23 8.92 -8.06
CA GLU A 37 6.25 7.90 -8.28
C GLU A 37 6.72 7.28 -6.95
N GLY A 38 7.24 6.06 -7.01
CA GLY A 38 7.83 5.38 -5.85
C GLY A 38 6.98 4.24 -5.25
N PRO A 39 7.58 3.46 -4.32
CA PRO A 39 7.02 2.19 -3.87
C PRO A 39 5.91 2.32 -2.81
N ASP A 40 5.86 3.42 -2.07
CA ASP A 40 4.87 3.72 -1.04
C ASP A 40 4.52 5.22 -1.02
N VAL A 41 3.34 5.55 -0.48
CA VAL A 41 2.93 6.94 -0.23
C VAL A 41 2.95 7.20 1.27
N ARG A 42 3.59 8.27 1.71
CA ARG A 42 3.57 8.72 3.11
C ARG A 42 2.77 10.00 3.22
N MET A 43 1.86 10.04 4.17
CA MET A 43 0.99 11.18 4.40
C MET A 43 0.91 11.50 5.89
N GLN A 44 0.88 12.79 6.22
CA GLN A 44 0.88 13.26 7.60
C GLN A 44 -0.30 14.19 7.89
N LEU A 45 -0.92 14.04 9.06
CA LEU A 45 -1.87 15.00 9.63
C LEU A 45 -1.48 15.29 11.08
N GLY A 46 -0.85 16.43 11.32
CA GLY A 46 -0.27 16.75 12.62
C GLY A 46 0.78 15.73 13.03
N ASN A 47 0.52 14.95 14.07
CA ASN A 47 1.43 13.89 14.53
C ASN A 47 1.06 12.49 14.00
N MET A 48 -0.03 12.34 13.26
CA MET A 48 -0.50 11.08 12.70
C MET A 48 0.06 10.84 11.30
N TRP A 49 0.41 9.60 11.00
CA TRP A 49 0.96 9.14 9.73
C TRP A 49 0.13 8.00 9.15
N ILE A 50 -0.09 8.06 7.84
CA ILE A 50 -0.60 6.95 7.05
C ILE A 50 0.44 6.63 5.97
N ILE A 51 0.76 5.34 5.83
CA ILE A 51 1.62 4.82 4.76
C ILE A 51 0.79 3.90 3.87
N LEU A 52 0.74 4.21 2.57
CA LEU A 52 0.00 3.43 1.58
C LEU A 52 0.96 2.54 0.80
N PHE A 53 0.73 1.24 0.87
CA PHE A 53 1.49 0.23 0.18
C PHE A 53 0.67 -0.34 -1.00
N PRO A 54 1.11 -0.18 -2.26
CA PRO A 54 0.42 -0.79 -3.39
C PRO A 54 0.40 -2.32 -3.23
N ARG A 55 -0.79 -2.92 -3.21
CA ARG A 55 -0.97 -4.36 -3.04
C ARG A 55 -0.15 -5.18 -4.02
N LYS A 56 0.01 -4.70 -5.26
CA LYS A 56 0.77 -5.37 -6.32
C LYS A 56 2.25 -5.57 -5.96
N ALA A 57 2.85 -4.68 -5.16
CA ALA A 57 4.24 -4.82 -4.72
C ALA A 57 4.44 -6.00 -3.74
N PHE A 58 3.34 -6.55 -3.19
CA PHE A 58 3.34 -7.64 -2.20
C PHE A 58 2.69 -8.91 -2.73
N VAL A 59 2.23 -8.92 -3.97
CA VAL A 59 1.87 -10.16 -4.65
C VAL A 59 3.18 -10.79 -5.07
N MET A 60 3.60 -11.83 -4.35
CA MET A 60 4.59 -12.75 -4.88
C MET A 60 4.05 -13.30 -6.20
N GLU A 61 4.79 -13.11 -7.29
CA GLU A 61 4.63 -13.93 -8.49
C GLU A 61 4.50 -15.39 -8.01
N PRO A 62 3.44 -16.13 -8.39
CA PRO A 62 3.35 -17.54 -8.05
C PRO A 62 4.61 -18.17 -8.61
N HIS A 63 5.46 -18.64 -7.70
CA HIS A 63 6.75 -19.24 -8.01
C HIS A 63 6.52 -20.38 -9.00
N ASN A 64 6.68 -20.09 -10.29
CA ASN A 64 6.75 -20.98 -11.43
C ASN A 64 6.25 -22.42 -11.16
N SER A 65 4.95 -22.60 -10.90
CA SER A 65 4.35 -23.93 -10.95
C SER A 65 4.04 -24.22 -12.42
N LEU A 66 5.07 -24.66 -13.13
CA LEU A 66 5.01 -25.28 -14.46
C LEU A 66 4.18 -26.57 -14.42
N ILE A 67 2.91 -26.45 -14.07
CA ILE A 67 1.88 -27.40 -14.44
C ILE A 67 0.87 -26.58 -15.24
N THR A 68 1.29 -26.21 -16.45
CA THR A 68 0.36 -25.91 -17.52
C THR A 68 -0.58 -27.10 -17.67
N ARG A 69 -1.87 -26.83 -17.86
CA ARG A 69 -2.96 -27.82 -18.01
C ARG A 69 -2.79 -28.79 -19.20
N GLU A 70 -1.63 -28.83 -19.85
CA GLU A 70 -1.37 -29.63 -21.04
C GLU A 70 -1.00 -31.09 -20.73
N ASN A 71 -0.63 -31.44 -19.49
CA ASN A 71 -0.30 -32.81 -19.09
C ASN A 71 -1.48 -33.62 -18.49
N LEU A 72 -2.72 -33.12 -18.57
CA LEU A 72 -3.92 -33.81 -18.06
C LEU A 72 -4.84 -34.34 -19.16
N LEU A 73 -4.45 -34.22 -20.44
CA LEU A 73 -5.20 -34.71 -21.60
C LEU A 73 -4.28 -35.37 -22.65
N ALA A 74 -3.18 -35.99 -22.22
CA ALA A 74 -2.50 -36.98 -23.05
C ALA A 74 -3.03 -38.36 -22.65
N ASP A 75 -3.65 -39.03 -23.63
CA ASP A 75 -4.37 -40.31 -23.53
C ASP A 75 -3.55 -41.47 -22.94
#